data_AF-A0A852ZP81-F1
#
_entry.id   AF-A0A852ZP81-F1
#
_cell.length_a   1.000
_cell.length_b   1.000
_cell.length_c   1.000
_cell.angle_alpha   90.00
_cell.angle_beta   90.00
_cell.angle_gamma   90.00
#
_symmetry.space_group_name_H-M   'P 1'
#
loop_
_entity.id
_entity.type
_entity.pdbx_description
1 polymer ?
#
loop_
_entity_poly.entity_id
_entity_poly.type
_entity_poly.pdbx_seq_one_letter_code
_entity_poly.pdbx_strand_id
1 'polypeptide(L)'
;MTAAHADAPAAVPPVLRAMCDDAALFPPANTPMPEAVTAHRRYHAAWYRALIGSFVCPDTRLEELRAALDARPDGAAPPVEPLPVVLVVPGGSTHVAPAIRAALAEPRLSLRGVEVVADHDAPCAEGVRHAAEALSAHLPTARPTPAPTSSAPSAPTSSAPSAPSAAPPIGPEDQPEDQPEETEPVYGAVELPRACWAARPWNDEADLLSAVLDVLAAVGQRAKLRTGGLTPEAFPGTAELAAFLAGCVARALPFKLTAGLHRAARYLDLGTGAVHHGFLNVLVATERATRGGGPREIVEALREPSAPALAAAVRAFTPEQAAAARARFVSYGTRGITEPLTDLVTLGLLTPPAPAAGAPG
;
A
#
# COMPACT_ATOMS: atom_id res chain seq x y z
N MET A 1 -6.48 -44.93 -10.78
CA MET A 1 -5.94 -43.58 -11.07
C MET A 1 -6.65 -42.58 -10.18
N THR A 2 -6.18 -42.46 -8.94
CA THR A 2 -6.66 -41.47 -7.97
C THR A 2 -5.81 -40.22 -8.14
N ALA A 3 -6.41 -39.14 -8.64
CA ALA A 3 -5.75 -37.86 -8.75
C ALA A 3 -5.51 -37.29 -7.35
N ALA A 4 -4.23 -37.09 -7.01
CA ALA A 4 -3.83 -36.29 -5.87
C ALA A 4 -4.28 -34.84 -6.10
N HIS A 5 -5.39 -34.43 -5.50
CA HIS A 5 -5.63 -33.02 -5.21
C HIS A 5 -4.74 -32.67 -4.01
N ALA A 6 -3.49 -32.31 -4.30
CA ALA A 6 -2.64 -31.68 -3.30
C ALA A 6 -3.20 -30.29 -2.99
N ASP A 7 -3.34 -29.98 -1.70
CA ASP A 7 -3.60 -28.65 -1.12
C ASP A 7 -2.76 -27.58 -1.83
N ALA A 8 -3.34 -26.88 -2.80
CA ALA A 8 -2.71 -25.67 -3.32
C ALA A 8 -2.91 -24.58 -2.26
N PRO A 9 -1.84 -23.99 -1.70
CA PRO A 9 -1.99 -22.91 -0.75
C PRO A 9 -2.75 -21.76 -1.42
N ALA A 10 -3.60 -21.09 -0.65
CA ALA A 10 -4.29 -19.90 -1.10
C ALA A 10 -3.26 -18.90 -1.66
N ALA A 11 -3.31 -18.63 -2.96
CA ALA A 11 -2.29 -17.85 -3.64
C ALA A 11 -2.84 -16.47 -3.97
N VAL A 12 -2.25 -15.43 -3.37
CA VAL A 12 -2.41 -14.06 -3.85
C VAL A 12 -1.39 -13.85 -4.99
N PRO A 13 -1.85 -13.60 -6.23
CA PRO A 13 -0.96 -13.34 -7.37
C PRO A 13 0.01 -12.18 -7.07
N PRO A 14 1.27 -12.24 -7.53
CA PRO A 14 2.25 -11.18 -7.29
C PRO A 14 1.75 -9.77 -7.65
N VAL A 15 0.98 -9.64 -8.73
CA VAL A 15 0.39 -8.35 -9.16
C VAL A 15 -0.57 -7.73 -8.14
N LEU A 16 -1.15 -8.53 -7.24
CA LEU A 16 -2.10 -8.08 -6.21
C LEU A 16 -1.46 -7.96 -4.82
N ARG A 17 -0.17 -8.28 -4.66
CA ARG A 17 0.47 -8.24 -3.34
C ARG A 17 0.59 -6.83 -2.79
N ALA A 18 0.34 -6.69 -1.48
CA ALA A 18 0.34 -5.45 -0.72
C ALA A 18 -0.45 -4.30 -1.40
N MET A 19 -1.48 -4.64 -2.18
CA MET A 19 -2.21 -3.67 -2.99
C MET A 19 -3.20 -2.85 -2.15
N CYS A 20 -3.74 -3.44 -1.07
CA CYS A 20 -4.75 -2.83 -0.22
C CYS A 20 -4.15 -2.33 1.09
N ASP A 21 -3.88 -1.02 1.18
CA ASP A 21 -3.54 -0.39 2.46
C ASP A 21 -4.81 -0.16 3.29
N ASP A 22 -4.74 -0.49 4.58
CA ASP A 22 -5.86 -0.42 5.51
C ASP A 22 -6.05 1.00 6.02
N ALA A 23 -7.04 1.69 5.47
CA ALA A 23 -7.41 3.05 5.79
C ALA A 23 -8.75 3.13 6.53
N ALA A 24 -9.09 2.13 7.35
CA ALA A 24 -10.35 2.06 8.11
C ALA A 24 -10.59 3.29 9.03
N LEU A 25 -9.52 3.95 9.48
CA LEU A 25 -9.61 5.16 10.31
C LEU A 25 -10.19 6.38 9.59
N PHE A 26 -10.30 6.36 8.27
CA PHE A 26 -10.70 7.52 7.46
C PHE A 26 -12.19 7.47 7.04
N PRO A 27 -12.84 8.63 6.82
CA PRO A 27 -14.25 8.69 6.47
C PRO A 27 -14.63 7.91 5.20
N PRO A 28 -15.84 7.31 5.15
CA PRO A 28 -16.89 7.36 6.16
C PRO A 28 -16.79 6.23 7.19
N ALA A 29 -15.85 5.27 7.05
CA ALA A 29 -15.74 4.17 8.00
C ALA A 29 -15.45 4.68 9.41
N ASN A 30 -14.47 5.59 9.55
CA ASN A 30 -14.08 6.21 10.82
C ASN A 30 -13.96 5.19 11.96
N THR A 31 -13.44 4.00 11.67
CA THR A 31 -13.38 2.90 12.63
C THR A 31 -12.59 3.35 13.87
N PRO A 32 -13.09 3.06 15.09
CA PRO A 32 -12.34 3.34 16.32
C PRO A 32 -10.96 2.68 16.29
N MET A 33 -9.91 3.35 16.80
CA MET A 33 -8.53 2.86 16.69
C MET A 33 -8.34 1.43 17.22
N PRO A 34 -8.87 1.04 18.40
CA PRO A 34 -8.69 -0.32 18.91
C PRO A 34 -9.28 -1.39 17.99
N GLU A 35 -10.45 -1.11 17.42
CA GLU A 35 -11.11 -2.00 16.46
C GLU A 35 -10.33 -2.10 15.15
N ALA A 36 -9.84 -0.97 14.64
CA ALA A 36 -9.05 -0.91 13.41
C ALA A 36 -7.73 -1.69 13.54
N VAL A 37 -6.99 -1.50 14.64
CA VAL A 37 -5.75 -2.25 14.92
C VAL A 37 -6.03 -3.75 15.05
N THR A 38 -7.11 -4.11 15.75
CA THR A 38 -7.53 -5.52 15.90
C THR A 38 -7.87 -6.15 14.56
N ALA A 39 -8.65 -5.44 13.73
CA ALA A 39 -9.01 -5.90 12.39
C ALA A 39 -7.77 -6.06 11.50
N HIS A 40 -6.86 -5.08 11.50
CA HIS A 40 -5.64 -5.12 10.71
C HIS A 40 -4.79 -6.35 11.03
N ARG A 41 -4.60 -6.65 12.32
CA ARG A 41 -3.88 -7.86 12.76
C ARG A 41 -4.57 -9.14 12.30
N ARG A 42 -5.91 -9.19 12.33
CA ARG A 42 -6.67 -10.34 11.79
C ARG A 42 -6.44 -10.51 10.30
N TYR A 43 -6.34 -9.43 9.52
CA TYR A 43 -6.05 -9.50 8.08
C TYR A 43 -4.66 -10.07 7.79
N HIS A 44 -3.64 -9.73 8.59
CA HIS A 44 -2.29 -10.29 8.47
C HIS A 44 -2.18 -11.75 8.94
N ALA A 45 -3.10 -12.21 9.78
CA ALA A 45 -3.23 -13.62 10.16
C ALA A 45 -4.08 -14.44 9.16
N ALA A 46 -4.75 -13.80 8.20
CA ALA A 46 -5.65 -14.47 7.27
C ALA A 46 -4.93 -15.10 6.06
N TRP A 47 -5.62 -16.00 5.35
CA TRP A 47 -5.08 -16.66 4.16
C TRP A 47 -4.74 -15.68 3.02
N TYR A 48 -5.40 -14.53 3.00
CA TYR A 48 -5.19 -13.46 2.01
C TYR A 48 -4.17 -12.41 2.48
N ARG A 49 -3.39 -12.64 3.56
CA ARG A 49 -2.45 -11.66 4.14
C ARG A 49 -1.55 -10.97 3.10
N ALA A 50 -1.15 -11.68 2.06
CA ALA A 50 -0.29 -11.14 1.01
C ALA A 50 -0.95 -10.01 0.18
N LEU A 51 -2.28 -9.87 0.18
CA LEU A 51 -3.02 -8.75 -0.42
C LEU A 51 -2.87 -7.46 0.41
N ILE A 52 -2.63 -7.60 1.71
CA ILE A 52 -2.75 -6.53 2.70
C ILE A 52 -1.44 -5.74 2.75
N GLY A 53 -1.57 -4.44 2.59
CA GLY A 53 -0.50 -3.48 2.76
C GLY A 53 -0.38 -3.00 4.20
N SER A 54 -0.06 -1.71 4.36
CA SER A 54 0.20 -1.08 5.66
C SER A 54 -1.08 -0.60 6.34
N PHE A 55 -1.02 -0.44 7.66
CA PHE A 55 -2.02 0.29 8.43
C PHE A 55 -1.83 1.79 8.22
N VAL A 56 -2.84 2.48 7.72
CA VAL A 56 -2.77 3.92 7.42
C VAL A 56 -3.30 4.70 8.63
N CYS A 57 -2.45 5.52 9.24
CA CYS A 57 -2.77 6.28 10.44
C CYS A 57 -2.53 7.78 10.21
N PRO A 58 -3.48 8.68 10.56
CA PRO A 58 -3.18 10.11 10.60
C PRO A 58 -2.16 10.39 11.71
N ASP A 59 -1.20 11.28 11.45
CA ASP A 59 -0.16 11.69 12.41
C ASP A 59 -0.75 12.22 13.72
N THR A 60 -1.89 12.90 13.65
CA THR A 60 -2.60 13.47 14.80
C THR A 60 -3.22 12.43 15.75
N ARG A 61 -3.31 11.15 15.36
CA ARG A 61 -3.89 10.08 16.20
C ARG A 61 -2.84 9.08 16.71
N LEU A 62 -1.56 9.42 16.67
CA LEU A 62 -0.50 8.54 17.15
C LEU A 62 -0.63 8.18 18.65
N GLU A 63 -1.09 9.09 19.50
CA GLU A 63 -1.30 8.77 20.92
C GLU A 63 -2.45 7.77 21.13
N GLU A 64 -3.52 7.88 20.34
CA GLU A 64 -4.61 6.91 20.37
C GLU A 64 -4.14 5.53 19.87
N LEU A 65 -3.27 5.51 18.85
CA LEU A 65 -2.64 4.28 18.36
C LEU A 65 -1.77 3.63 19.45
N ARG A 66 -0.95 4.40 20.17
CA ARG A 66 -0.15 3.90 21.30
C ARG A 66 -1.02 3.29 22.39
N ALA A 67 -2.09 3.99 22.78
CA ALA A 67 -3.06 3.48 23.75
C ALA A 67 -3.72 2.16 23.28
N ALA A 68 -4.07 2.05 21.99
CA ALA A 68 -4.62 0.82 21.43
C ALA A 68 -3.60 -0.34 21.38
N LEU A 69 -2.31 -0.04 21.26
CA LEU A 69 -1.23 -1.04 21.34
C LEU A 69 -0.97 -1.51 22.80
N ASP A 70 -1.28 -0.65 23.78
CA ASP A 70 -1.24 -0.97 25.22
C ASP A 70 -2.45 -1.80 25.66
N ALA A 71 -3.65 -1.42 25.18
CA ALA A 71 -4.92 -2.07 25.50
C ALA A 71 -4.99 -3.45 24.82
N ARG A 72 -4.32 -4.43 25.42
CA ARG A 72 -4.40 -5.82 24.95
C ARG A 72 -5.65 -6.47 25.52
N PRO A 73 -6.49 -7.08 24.67
CA PRO A 73 -7.44 -8.07 25.17
C PRO A 73 -6.63 -9.23 25.78
N ASP A 74 -6.90 -9.54 27.04
CA ASP A 74 -6.65 -10.84 27.68
C ASP A 74 -5.20 -11.23 28.06
N GLY A 75 -4.32 -10.26 28.35
CA GLY A 75 -3.00 -10.57 28.93
C GLY A 75 -2.07 -11.37 28.01
N ALA A 76 -2.39 -11.45 26.72
CA ALA A 76 -1.59 -12.11 25.71
C ALA A 76 -0.19 -11.46 25.60
N ALA A 77 0.81 -12.31 25.37
CA ALA A 77 2.19 -11.89 25.11
C ALA A 77 2.24 -10.85 23.98
N PRO A 78 3.24 -9.94 23.97
CA PRO A 78 3.40 -8.99 22.89
C PRO A 78 3.38 -9.67 21.53
N PRO A 79 2.60 -9.16 20.56
CA PRO A 79 2.81 -9.54 19.18
C PRO A 79 4.28 -9.27 18.87
N VAL A 80 4.94 -10.30 18.33
CA VAL A 80 6.39 -10.31 18.14
C VAL A 80 6.80 -9.31 17.06
N GLU A 81 5.89 -8.99 16.13
CA GLU A 81 6.16 -8.13 14.98
C GLU A 81 5.57 -6.72 15.16
N PRO A 82 6.38 -5.66 14.93
CA PRO A 82 5.89 -4.29 14.90
C PRO A 82 4.83 -4.07 13.81
N LEU A 83 3.84 -3.24 14.11
CA LEU A 83 2.76 -2.90 13.17
C LEU A 83 3.29 -2.08 11.99
N PRO A 84 3.20 -2.55 10.73
CA PRO A 84 3.58 -1.76 9.56
C PRO A 84 2.62 -0.58 9.39
N VAL A 85 3.15 0.65 9.50
CA VAL A 85 2.35 1.87 9.49
C VAL A 85 2.77 2.82 8.37
N VAL A 86 1.79 3.41 7.71
CA VAL A 86 1.98 4.58 6.85
C VAL A 86 1.30 5.77 7.52
N LEU A 87 2.04 6.86 7.73
CA LEU A 87 1.48 8.08 8.31
C LEU A 87 0.84 8.95 7.24
N VAL A 88 -0.30 9.53 7.54
CA VAL A 88 -0.90 10.61 6.73
C VAL A 88 -0.73 11.91 7.49
N VAL A 89 -0.06 12.88 6.87
CA VAL A 89 0.27 14.21 7.40
C VAL A 89 -0.52 15.25 6.60
N PRO A 90 -1.78 15.54 6.98
CA PRO A 90 -2.61 16.51 6.28
C PRO A 90 -2.16 17.96 6.52
N GLY A 91 -1.34 18.20 7.55
CA GLY A 91 -0.86 19.54 7.94
C GLY A 91 0.27 20.10 7.09
N GLY A 92 0.65 19.44 5.99
CA GLY A 92 1.68 19.94 5.08
C GLY A 92 3.12 19.68 5.52
N SER A 93 4.06 20.32 4.82
CA SER A 93 5.51 20.11 4.91
C SER A 93 6.06 20.29 6.33
N THR A 94 5.57 21.29 7.05
CA THR A 94 6.05 21.63 8.41
C THR A 94 5.72 20.56 9.46
N HIS A 95 4.72 19.70 9.18
CA HIS A 95 4.30 18.61 10.07
C HIS A 95 5.05 17.29 9.81
N VAL A 96 5.83 17.18 8.72
CA VAL A 96 6.53 15.93 8.35
C VAL A 96 7.55 15.51 9.41
N ALA A 97 8.45 16.42 9.80
CA ALA A 97 9.50 16.13 10.77
C ALA A 97 8.96 15.67 12.15
N PRO A 98 8.00 16.37 12.79
CA PRO A 98 7.45 15.92 14.06
C PRO A 98 6.69 14.59 13.93
N ALA A 99 5.94 14.36 12.84
CA ALA A 99 5.24 13.09 12.62
C ALA A 99 6.21 11.90 12.54
N ILE A 100 7.30 12.04 11.77
CA ILE A 100 8.33 10.99 11.66
C ILE A 100 8.97 10.71 13.01
N ARG A 101 9.39 11.75 13.76
CA ARG A 101 9.98 11.57 15.09
C ARG A 101 9.03 10.86 16.05
N ALA A 102 7.75 11.22 16.04
CA ALA A 102 6.76 10.61 16.93
C ALA A 102 6.54 9.12 16.63
N ALA A 103 6.54 8.72 15.36
CA ALA A 103 6.42 7.31 14.99
C ALA A 103 7.70 6.50 15.27
N LEU A 104 8.88 7.06 14.97
CA LEU A 104 10.16 6.38 15.24
C LEU A 104 10.45 6.22 16.74
N ALA A 105 9.85 7.05 17.60
CA ALA A 105 9.94 6.91 19.05
C ALA A 105 9.11 5.73 19.61
N GLU A 106 8.23 5.13 18.81
CA GLU A 106 7.41 3.99 19.21
C GLU A 106 7.95 2.68 18.60
N PRO A 107 8.66 1.83 19.37
CA PRO A 107 9.30 0.62 18.84
C PRO A 107 8.32 -0.45 18.35
N ARG A 108 7.03 -0.37 18.73
CA ARG A 108 5.98 -1.28 18.26
C ARG A 108 5.45 -0.92 16.86
N LEU A 109 5.91 0.18 16.27
CA LEU A 109 5.58 0.59 14.90
C LEU A 109 6.75 0.31 13.97
N SER A 110 6.45 -0.18 12.77
CA SER A 110 7.39 -0.21 11.65
C SER A 110 6.94 0.83 10.63
N LEU A 111 7.58 2.00 10.62
CA LEU A 111 7.26 3.05 9.67
C LEU A 111 7.60 2.59 8.25
N ARG A 112 6.58 2.45 7.40
CA ARG A 112 6.69 2.03 5.99
C ARG A 112 6.69 3.22 5.04
N GLY A 113 5.94 4.27 5.36
CA GLY A 113 5.90 5.48 4.55
C GLY A 113 5.23 6.67 5.22
N VAL A 114 5.39 7.84 4.60
CA VAL A 114 4.76 9.09 5.02
C VAL A 114 4.08 9.73 3.81
N GLU A 115 2.79 10.00 3.94
CA GLU A 115 1.95 10.64 2.94
C GLU A 115 1.61 12.06 3.41
N VAL A 116 2.13 13.07 2.75
CA VAL A 116 1.93 14.48 3.11
C VAL A 116 1.03 15.17 2.10
N VAL A 117 0.13 16.03 2.54
CA VAL A 117 -0.63 16.91 1.64
C VAL A 117 0.26 18.06 1.20
N ALA A 118 0.29 18.38 -0.11
CA ALA A 118 1.06 19.53 -0.56
C ALA A 118 0.58 20.83 0.09
N ASP A 119 1.50 21.76 0.35
CA ASP A 119 1.19 23.03 0.98
C ASP A 119 0.27 23.86 0.06
N HIS A 120 -0.88 24.28 0.58
CA HIS A 120 -1.94 24.91 -0.22
C HIS A 120 -1.86 26.45 -0.24
N ASP A 121 -1.00 27.03 0.58
CA ASP A 121 -0.72 28.47 0.68
C ASP A 121 0.34 28.93 -0.34
N ALA A 122 0.90 28.01 -1.11
CA ALA A 122 1.83 28.25 -2.20
C ALA A 122 1.26 27.82 -3.57
N PRO A 123 1.79 28.33 -4.69
CA PRO A 123 1.53 27.78 -6.01
C PRO A 123 1.78 26.27 -6.09
N CYS A 124 1.00 25.55 -6.88
CA CYS A 124 1.01 24.08 -6.95
C CYS A 124 2.40 23.42 -6.97
N ALA A 125 3.28 23.82 -7.89
CA ALA A 125 4.62 23.24 -8.00
C ALA A 125 5.50 23.56 -6.79
N GLU A 126 5.32 24.72 -6.18
CA GLU A 126 6.08 25.16 -4.99
C GLU A 126 5.59 24.44 -3.73
N GLY A 127 4.27 24.35 -3.51
CA GLY A 127 3.71 23.61 -2.37
C GLY A 127 4.02 22.11 -2.43
N VAL A 128 4.04 21.52 -3.62
CA VAL A 128 4.49 20.13 -3.83
C VAL A 128 5.99 19.99 -3.56
N ARG A 129 6.80 20.97 -3.97
CA ARG A 129 8.25 20.99 -3.71
C ARG A 129 8.56 21.04 -2.22
N HIS A 130 7.94 21.95 -1.47
CA HIS A 130 8.13 22.05 -0.02
C HIS A 130 7.83 20.73 0.69
N ALA A 131 6.71 20.09 0.33
CA ALA A 131 6.33 18.79 0.89
C ALA A 131 7.32 17.67 0.51
N ALA A 132 7.77 17.63 -0.74
CA ALA A 132 8.73 16.62 -1.23
C ALA A 132 10.13 16.79 -0.61
N GLU A 133 10.60 18.03 -0.44
CA GLU A 133 11.87 18.35 0.20
C GLU A 133 11.82 18.04 1.70
N ALA A 134 10.71 18.33 2.38
CA ALA A 134 10.52 17.95 3.78
C ALA A 134 10.56 16.42 3.99
N LEU A 135 9.96 15.64 3.08
CA LEU A 135 10.08 14.18 3.09
C LEU A 135 11.54 13.76 2.90
N SER A 136 12.23 14.29 1.89
CA SER A 136 13.61 13.91 1.57
C SER A 136 14.60 14.26 2.69
N ALA A 137 14.36 15.35 3.42
CA ALA A 137 15.19 15.79 4.53
C ALA A 137 15.02 14.93 5.80
N HIS A 138 13.88 14.24 5.97
CA HIS A 138 13.51 13.62 7.24
C HIS A 138 13.23 12.12 7.17
N LEU A 139 12.99 11.55 5.99
CA LEU A 139 12.79 10.11 5.84
C LEU A 139 14.10 9.35 6.13
N PRO A 140 14.05 8.24 6.89
CA PRO A 140 15.19 7.35 7.07
C PRO A 140 15.66 6.77 5.73
N THR A 141 16.99 6.78 5.51
CA THR A 141 17.62 6.19 4.31
C THR A 141 17.53 4.67 4.25
N ALA A 142 17.37 4.03 5.41
CA ALA A 142 17.05 2.61 5.57
C ALA A 142 15.94 2.46 6.62
N ARG A 143 15.13 1.41 6.50
CA ARG A 143 14.07 1.13 7.48
C ARG A 143 14.72 0.71 8.81
N PRO A 144 14.45 1.43 9.92
CA PRO A 144 15.03 1.08 11.21
C PRO A 144 14.59 -0.30 11.64
N THR A 145 15.54 -1.16 12.00
CA THR A 145 15.24 -2.43 12.66
C THR A 145 14.74 -2.14 14.08
N PRO A 146 13.60 -2.71 14.51
CA PRO A 146 13.19 -2.61 15.90
C PRO A 146 14.32 -3.17 16.78
N ALA A 147 14.69 -2.42 17.84
CA ALA A 147 15.71 -2.89 18.76
C ALA A 147 15.28 -4.24 19.36
N PRO A 148 16.18 -5.24 19.49
CA PRO A 148 15.83 -6.49 20.11
C PRO A 148 15.34 -6.22 21.54
N THR A 149 14.13 -6.69 21.84
CA THR A 149 13.59 -6.71 23.20
C THR A 149 14.37 -7.76 24.00
N SER A 150 15.55 -7.38 24.48
CA SER A 150 16.34 -8.21 25.39
C SER A 150 15.68 -8.23 26.75
N SER A 151 14.75 -9.16 26.94
CA SER A 151 14.36 -9.65 28.26
C SER A 151 14.54 -11.18 28.30
N ALA A 152 15.79 -11.61 28.25
CA ALA A 152 16.18 -12.94 28.71
C ALA A 152 17.15 -12.76 29.89
N PRO A 153 16.90 -13.36 31.07
CA PRO A 153 17.86 -13.34 32.16
C PRO A 153 19.09 -14.16 31.77
N SER A 154 20.28 -13.57 31.92
CA SER A 154 21.56 -14.22 31.68
C SER A 154 21.67 -15.51 32.51
N ALA A 155 21.72 -16.66 31.83
CA ALA A 155 22.09 -17.91 32.48
C ALA A 155 23.59 -17.86 32.85
N PRO A 156 24.00 -18.36 34.03
CA PRO A 156 25.39 -18.31 34.45
C PRO A 156 26.25 -19.27 33.61
N THR A 157 27.42 -18.77 33.21
CA THR A 157 28.49 -19.51 32.55
C THR A 157 29.09 -20.55 33.49
N SER A 158 29.18 -21.80 33.01
CA SER A 158 30.02 -22.83 33.61
C SER A 158 30.99 -23.37 32.55
N SER A 159 32.26 -23.39 32.91
CA SER A 159 33.42 -23.74 32.10
C SER A 159 34.02 -25.07 32.59
N ALA A 160 34.38 -25.97 31.65
CA ALA A 160 35.53 -26.89 31.63
C ALA A 160 35.29 -28.06 30.63
N PRO A 161 36.27 -28.94 30.30
CA PRO A 161 37.20 -28.75 29.18
C PRO A 161 37.16 -29.87 28.12
N SER A 162 37.82 -29.63 26.99
CA SER A 162 37.87 -30.47 25.78
C SER A 162 38.77 -31.71 25.87
N ALA A 163 38.40 -32.79 25.16
CA ALA A 163 39.27 -33.89 24.69
C ALA A 163 38.61 -34.62 23.47
N PRO A 164 39.34 -35.35 22.61
CA PRO A 164 39.23 -35.17 21.16
C PRO A 164 38.65 -36.32 20.30
N SER A 165 38.21 -35.93 19.09
CA SER A 165 38.29 -36.59 17.76
C SER A 165 37.62 -37.95 17.48
N ALA A 166 36.65 -37.97 16.54
CA ALA A 166 36.69 -38.77 15.30
C ALA A 166 35.49 -38.53 14.35
N ALA A 167 35.79 -38.56 13.04
CA ALA A 167 34.95 -38.65 11.83
C ALA A 167 34.35 -37.35 11.21
N PRO A 168 34.48 -37.14 9.88
CA PRO A 168 34.05 -35.91 9.19
C PRO A 168 32.53 -35.92 8.94
N PRO A 169 31.87 -34.75 8.95
CA PRO A 169 30.44 -34.68 8.70
C PRO A 169 30.12 -34.80 7.21
N ILE A 170 29.02 -35.50 6.93
CA ILE A 170 28.27 -35.38 5.69
C ILE A 170 27.87 -33.89 5.57
N GLY A 171 28.21 -33.27 4.44
CA GLY A 171 28.07 -31.83 4.25
C GLY A 171 26.63 -31.36 4.47
N PRO A 172 26.43 -30.16 5.03
CA PRO A 172 25.09 -29.61 5.11
C PRO A 172 24.61 -29.33 3.68
N GLU A 173 23.44 -29.88 3.38
CA GLU A 173 22.58 -29.43 2.29
C GLU A 173 22.49 -27.90 2.35
N ASP A 174 22.55 -27.26 1.18
CA ASP A 174 22.33 -25.82 0.97
C ASP A 174 21.10 -25.36 1.77
N GLN A 175 21.33 -24.87 2.98
CA GLN A 175 20.40 -23.96 3.61
C GLN A 175 20.46 -22.70 2.74
N PRO A 176 19.32 -22.17 2.27
CA PRO A 176 19.35 -20.87 1.64
C PRO A 176 19.97 -19.91 2.64
N GLU A 177 21.18 -19.44 2.35
CA GLU A 177 21.84 -18.39 3.10
C GLU A 177 20.83 -17.26 3.27
N ASP A 178 20.53 -16.90 4.53
CA ASP A 178 19.76 -15.72 4.89
C ASP A 178 20.42 -14.53 4.20
N GLN A 179 19.90 -14.19 3.01
CA GLN A 179 20.23 -12.93 2.38
C GLN A 179 19.77 -11.87 3.38
N PRO A 180 20.64 -10.96 3.83
CA PRO A 180 20.21 -9.89 4.70
C PRO A 180 19.05 -9.20 3.99
N GLU A 181 17.85 -9.26 4.59
CA GLU A 181 16.68 -8.53 4.12
C GLU A 181 17.13 -7.08 3.93
N GLU A 182 17.40 -6.66 2.69
CA GLU A 182 17.64 -5.26 2.38
C GLU A 182 16.37 -4.54 2.81
N THR A 183 16.43 -3.89 3.97
CA THR A 183 15.25 -3.31 4.60
C THR A 183 14.78 -2.17 3.72
N GLU A 184 13.78 -2.43 2.89
CA GLU A 184 13.17 -1.47 1.96
C GLU A 184 13.01 -0.09 2.64
N PRO A 185 13.50 0.99 2.01
CA PRO A 185 13.50 2.33 2.60
C PRO A 185 12.08 2.82 2.90
N VAL A 186 11.97 3.70 3.88
CA VAL A 186 10.70 4.38 4.18
C VAL A 186 10.38 5.32 3.03
N TYR A 187 9.22 5.16 2.40
CA TYR A 187 8.86 5.98 1.26
C TYR A 187 8.16 7.28 1.66
N GLY A 188 8.27 8.30 0.82
CA GLY A 188 7.42 9.47 0.87
C GLY A 188 6.44 9.52 -0.30
N ALA A 189 5.25 10.08 -0.06
CA ALA A 189 4.28 10.38 -1.11
C ALA A 189 3.63 11.74 -0.85
N VAL A 190 3.46 12.54 -1.91
CA VAL A 190 2.80 13.85 -1.82
C VAL A 190 1.41 13.77 -2.44
N GLU A 191 0.38 14.08 -1.65
CA GLU A 191 -1.00 14.19 -2.10
C GLU A 191 -1.17 15.50 -2.89
N LEU A 192 -1.50 15.37 -4.18
CA LEU A 192 -1.66 16.50 -5.10
C LEU A 192 -3.00 17.21 -4.87
N PRO A 193 -3.02 18.52 -4.57
CA PRO A 193 -4.26 19.29 -4.47
C PRO A 193 -5.03 19.27 -5.78
N ARG A 194 -6.36 19.20 -5.70
CA ARG A 194 -7.25 19.15 -6.87
C ARG A 194 -6.96 20.25 -7.89
N ALA A 195 -6.71 21.46 -7.42
CA ALA A 195 -6.40 22.62 -8.25
C ALA A 195 -5.18 22.42 -9.17
N CYS A 196 -4.26 21.53 -8.79
CA CYS A 196 -3.04 21.26 -9.52
C CYS A 196 -3.22 20.32 -10.72
N TRP A 197 -4.40 19.72 -10.89
CA TRP A 197 -4.63 18.73 -11.95
C TRP A 197 -6.05 18.77 -12.57
N ALA A 198 -6.89 19.71 -12.15
CA ALA A 198 -8.26 19.86 -12.65
C ALA A 198 -8.40 20.60 -13.98
N ALA A 199 -7.40 21.40 -14.35
CA ALA A 199 -7.48 22.21 -15.55
C ALA A 199 -7.04 21.41 -16.78
N ARG A 200 -7.98 21.14 -17.70
CA ARG A 200 -7.75 20.64 -19.08
C ARG A 200 -6.71 19.51 -19.18
N PRO A 201 -7.09 18.26 -18.88
CA PRO A 201 -6.18 17.13 -19.07
C PRO A 201 -5.67 17.11 -20.53
N TRP A 202 -4.37 16.86 -20.71
CA TRP A 202 -3.69 16.72 -22.01
C TRP A 202 -3.41 18.01 -22.81
N ASN A 203 -3.30 19.18 -22.18
CA ASN A 203 -2.93 20.42 -22.87
C ASN A 203 -1.45 20.79 -22.65
N ASP A 204 -0.67 21.03 -23.72
CA ASP A 204 0.79 21.20 -23.67
C ASP A 204 1.28 22.57 -23.14
N GLU A 205 0.42 23.60 -23.10
CA GLU A 205 0.80 24.90 -22.55
C GLU A 205 0.56 24.95 -21.04
N ALA A 206 1.66 24.83 -20.27
CA ALA A 206 1.71 25.03 -18.82
C ALA A 206 0.73 24.16 -18.01
N ASP A 207 0.68 22.86 -18.33
CA ASP A 207 -0.05 21.87 -17.54
C ASP A 207 0.50 21.80 -16.10
N LEU A 208 -0.30 22.27 -15.15
CA LEU A 208 0.02 22.24 -13.72
C LEU A 208 0.30 20.81 -13.24
N LEU A 209 -0.38 19.81 -13.82
CA LEU A 209 -0.18 18.41 -13.47
C LEU A 209 1.23 17.97 -13.85
N SER A 210 1.65 18.23 -15.10
CA SER A 210 3.01 17.95 -15.54
C SER A 210 4.05 18.63 -14.67
N ALA A 211 3.86 19.91 -14.32
CA ALA A 211 4.79 20.65 -13.47
C ALA A 211 4.94 20.04 -12.06
N VAL A 212 3.85 19.63 -11.41
CA VAL A 212 3.95 18.98 -10.09
C VAL A 212 4.55 17.57 -10.17
N LEU A 213 4.28 16.84 -11.24
CA LEU A 213 4.88 15.52 -11.45
C LEU A 213 6.39 15.60 -11.75
N ASP A 214 6.84 16.63 -12.47
CA ASP A 214 8.26 16.91 -12.69
C ASP A 214 9.00 17.18 -11.37
N VAL A 215 8.38 17.95 -10.47
CA VAL A 215 8.93 18.19 -9.13
C VAL A 215 9.11 16.88 -8.37
N LEU A 216 8.09 16.03 -8.34
CA LEU A 216 8.16 14.76 -7.61
C LEU A 216 9.19 13.80 -8.21
N ALA A 217 9.27 13.72 -9.53
CA ALA A 217 10.25 12.90 -10.23
C ALA A 217 11.69 13.36 -9.95
N ALA A 218 11.94 14.68 -9.93
CA ALA A 218 13.26 15.23 -9.64
C ALA A 218 13.73 14.96 -8.21
N VAL A 219 12.81 14.94 -7.24
CA VAL A 219 13.10 14.70 -5.81
C VAL A 219 13.03 13.21 -5.44
N GLY A 220 12.46 12.37 -6.31
CA GLY A 220 12.32 10.92 -6.08
C GLY A 220 11.19 10.54 -5.13
N GLN A 221 10.19 11.41 -4.94
CA GLN A 221 9.03 11.14 -4.08
C GLN A 221 7.85 10.62 -4.89
N ARG A 222 6.96 9.84 -4.27
CA ARG A 222 5.79 9.27 -4.96
C ARG A 222 4.68 10.30 -5.13
N ALA A 223 3.90 10.15 -6.18
CA ALA A 223 2.65 10.90 -6.32
C ALA A 223 1.52 10.22 -5.55
N LYS A 224 0.63 11.01 -4.95
CA LYS A 224 -0.61 10.51 -4.38
C LYS A 224 -1.78 11.34 -4.89
N LEU A 225 -2.85 10.66 -5.29
CA LEU A 225 -4.04 11.32 -5.81
C LEU A 225 -5.30 10.71 -5.19
N ARG A 226 -6.22 11.58 -4.77
CA ARG A 226 -7.54 11.18 -4.28
C ARG A 226 -8.48 10.85 -5.44
N THR A 227 -9.18 9.73 -5.34
CA THR A 227 -10.18 9.27 -6.32
C THR A 227 -11.62 9.26 -5.79
N GLY A 228 -11.84 9.87 -4.62
CA GLY A 228 -13.16 10.06 -4.04
C GLY A 228 -13.13 10.93 -2.79
N GLY A 229 -14.31 11.27 -2.28
CA GLY A 229 -14.46 12.11 -1.10
C GLY A 229 -15.92 12.33 -0.73
N LEU A 230 -16.17 13.36 0.08
CA LEU A 230 -17.52 13.75 0.50
C LEU A 230 -18.20 14.72 -0.48
N THR A 231 -17.46 15.26 -1.46
CA THR A 231 -17.98 16.18 -2.47
C THR A 231 -17.79 15.59 -3.87
N PRO A 232 -18.64 15.96 -4.85
CA PRO A 232 -18.51 15.48 -6.23
C PRO A 232 -17.14 15.77 -6.86
N GLU A 233 -16.51 16.90 -6.53
CA GLU A 233 -15.25 17.35 -7.11
C GLU A 233 -14.06 16.47 -6.68
N ALA A 234 -14.22 15.68 -5.62
CA ALA A 234 -13.23 14.72 -5.15
C ALA A 234 -13.17 13.44 -6.01
N PHE A 235 -14.09 13.27 -6.97
CA PHE A 235 -14.15 12.13 -7.89
C PHE A 235 -13.60 12.55 -9.27
N PRO A 236 -12.33 12.24 -9.60
CA PRO A 236 -11.77 12.58 -10.90
C PRO A 236 -12.52 11.89 -12.03
N GLY A 237 -12.72 12.58 -13.15
CA GLY A 237 -13.18 11.98 -14.38
C GLY A 237 -12.16 11.01 -14.99
N THR A 238 -12.58 10.21 -15.97
CA THR A 238 -11.68 9.26 -16.66
C THR A 238 -10.52 9.94 -17.39
N ALA A 239 -10.75 11.11 -17.99
CA ALA A 239 -9.71 11.85 -18.69
C ALA A 239 -8.66 12.42 -17.73
N GLU A 240 -9.08 12.90 -16.56
CA GLU A 240 -8.20 13.46 -15.53
C GLU A 240 -7.33 12.37 -14.92
N LEU A 241 -7.94 11.24 -14.52
CA LEU A 241 -7.18 10.11 -14.00
C LEU A 241 -6.25 9.53 -15.07
N ALA A 242 -6.68 9.43 -16.33
CA ALA A 242 -5.81 8.96 -17.41
C ALA A 242 -4.58 9.87 -17.62
N ALA A 243 -4.76 11.20 -17.56
CA ALA A 243 -3.65 12.14 -17.68
C ALA A 243 -2.64 11.98 -16.53
N PHE A 244 -3.14 11.79 -15.29
CA PHE A 244 -2.30 11.48 -14.14
C PHE A 244 -1.51 10.18 -14.31
N LEU A 245 -2.18 9.10 -14.71
CA LEU A 245 -1.53 7.80 -14.92
C LEU A 245 -0.44 7.88 -16.00
N ALA A 246 -0.75 8.50 -17.15
CA ALA A 246 0.22 8.67 -18.23
C ALA A 246 1.39 9.57 -17.81
N GLY A 247 1.11 10.68 -17.11
CA GLY A 247 2.13 11.60 -16.62
C GLY A 247 3.09 10.94 -15.62
N CYS A 248 2.58 10.08 -14.74
CA CYS A 248 3.40 9.30 -13.82
C CYS A 248 4.25 8.26 -14.56
N VAL A 249 3.65 7.51 -15.48
CA VAL A 249 4.35 6.48 -16.26
C VAL A 249 5.47 7.08 -17.10
N ALA A 250 5.22 8.20 -17.78
CA ALA A 250 6.21 8.91 -18.61
C ALA A 250 7.46 9.33 -17.81
N ARG A 251 7.31 9.55 -16.49
CA ARG A 251 8.38 9.97 -15.58
C ARG A 251 8.95 8.81 -14.76
N ALA A 252 8.50 7.58 -14.98
CA ALA A 252 8.76 6.45 -14.10
C ALA A 252 8.51 6.81 -12.62
N LEU A 253 7.40 7.51 -12.37
CA LEU A 253 7.00 7.97 -11.04
C LEU A 253 6.02 6.96 -10.41
N PRO A 254 6.35 6.36 -9.26
CA PRO A 254 5.39 5.55 -8.53
C PRO A 254 4.28 6.41 -7.95
N PHE A 255 3.07 5.87 -7.91
CA PHE A 255 1.92 6.55 -7.37
C PHE A 255 1.01 5.63 -6.56
N LYS A 256 0.30 6.24 -5.62
CA LYS A 256 -0.76 5.62 -4.82
C LYS A 256 -2.06 6.39 -5.01
N LEU A 257 -3.18 5.67 -4.97
CA LEU A 257 -4.50 6.27 -4.99
C LEU A 257 -5.20 6.10 -3.64
N THR A 258 -6.01 7.08 -3.25
CA THR A 258 -6.77 7.01 -1.99
C THR A 258 -8.21 7.44 -2.18
N ALA A 259 -9.09 6.90 -1.34
CA ALA A 259 -10.53 7.13 -1.33
C ALA A 259 -11.25 6.70 -2.63
N GLY A 260 -12.36 5.98 -2.50
CA GLY A 260 -13.27 5.67 -3.61
C GLY A 260 -13.03 4.37 -4.38
N LEU A 261 -11.89 3.70 -4.22
CA LEU A 261 -11.57 2.42 -4.90
C LEU A 261 -12.08 1.19 -4.13
N HIS A 262 -13.40 1.01 -4.04
CA HIS A 262 -14.00 -0.08 -3.25
C HIS A 262 -14.26 -1.36 -4.03
N ARG A 263 -14.42 -1.25 -5.34
CA ARG A 263 -14.84 -2.34 -6.22
C ARG A 263 -13.78 -2.63 -7.28
N ALA A 264 -13.78 -3.85 -7.79
CA ALA A 264 -12.86 -4.26 -8.85
C ALA A 264 -13.06 -3.44 -10.13
N ALA A 265 -14.32 -3.21 -10.51
CA ALA A 265 -14.71 -2.41 -11.67
C ALA A 265 -15.37 -1.08 -11.27
N ARG A 266 -15.30 -0.12 -12.19
CA ARG A 266 -16.00 1.16 -12.14
C ARG A 266 -17.51 0.96 -11.94
N TYR A 267 -18.13 1.79 -11.11
CA TYR A 267 -19.58 1.76 -10.89
C TYR A 267 -20.14 3.16 -10.60
N LEU A 268 -21.45 3.34 -10.85
CA LEU A 268 -22.21 4.50 -10.38
C LEU A 268 -22.79 4.17 -9.01
N ASP A 269 -22.45 4.97 -8.00
CA ASP A 269 -23.13 4.91 -6.71
C ASP A 269 -24.47 5.63 -6.83
N LEU A 270 -25.57 4.86 -6.76
CA LEU A 270 -26.92 5.41 -6.89
C LEU A 270 -27.34 6.26 -5.69
N GLY A 271 -26.71 6.10 -4.53
CA GLY A 271 -26.99 6.89 -3.33
C GLY A 271 -26.37 8.28 -3.40
N THR A 272 -25.17 8.40 -3.96
CA THR A 272 -24.43 9.67 -4.05
C THR A 272 -24.44 10.31 -5.45
N GLY A 273 -24.80 9.54 -6.48
CA GLY A 273 -24.66 9.95 -7.88
C GLY A 273 -23.21 9.98 -8.38
N ALA A 274 -22.24 9.64 -7.53
CA ALA A 274 -20.82 9.68 -7.88
C ALA A 274 -20.43 8.45 -8.70
N VAL A 275 -19.54 8.65 -9.68
CA VAL A 275 -18.96 7.55 -10.44
C VAL A 275 -17.61 7.18 -9.85
N HIS A 276 -17.52 5.98 -9.32
CA HIS A 276 -16.31 5.42 -8.73
C HIS A 276 -15.47 4.70 -9.78
N HIS A 277 -14.15 4.85 -9.72
CA HIS A 277 -13.24 3.98 -10.47
C HIS A 277 -13.08 2.63 -9.76
N GLY A 278 -12.77 1.58 -10.53
CA GLY A 278 -12.40 0.28 -9.98
C GLY A 278 -10.89 0.14 -9.83
N PHE A 279 -10.42 -0.61 -8.84
CA PHE A 279 -8.98 -0.83 -8.66
C PHE A 279 -8.38 -1.68 -9.80
N LEU A 280 -9.15 -2.59 -10.42
CA LEU A 280 -8.67 -3.31 -11.62
C LEU A 280 -8.69 -2.42 -12.86
N ASN A 281 -9.62 -1.45 -12.96
CA ASN A 281 -9.56 -0.45 -14.03
C ASN A 281 -8.24 0.32 -13.99
N VAL A 282 -7.84 0.79 -12.80
CA VAL A 282 -6.57 1.50 -12.61
C VAL A 282 -5.38 0.62 -12.96
N LEU A 283 -5.37 -0.64 -12.47
CA LEU A 283 -4.28 -1.57 -12.75
C LEU A 283 -4.12 -1.84 -14.26
N VAL A 284 -5.22 -2.11 -14.96
CA VAL A 284 -5.23 -2.32 -16.42
C VAL A 284 -4.86 -1.05 -17.18
N ALA A 285 -5.37 0.11 -16.77
CA ALA A 285 -5.01 1.39 -17.38
C ALA A 285 -3.52 1.71 -17.21
N THR A 286 -2.95 1.38 -16.06
CA THR A 286 -1.52 1.57 -15.76
C THR A 286 -0.67 0.63 -16.61
N GLU A 287 -1.05 -0.65 -16.74
CA GLU A 287 -0.37 -1.58 -17.64
C GLU A 287 -0.35 -1.05 -19.08
N ARG A 288 -1.50 -0.62 -19.59
CA ARG A 288 -1.60 -0.05 -20.95
C ARG A 288 -0.71 1.16 -21.14
N ALA A 289 -0.64 2.04 -20.14
CA ALA A 289 0.27 3.18 -20.16
C ALA A 289 1.74 2.73 -20.18
N THR A 290 2.12 1.73 -19.37
CA THR A 290 3.52 1.25 -19.29
C THR A 290 4.03 0.59 -20.58
N ARG A 291 3.15 0.04 -21.41
CA ARG A 291 3.49 -0.47 -22.75
C ARG A 291 3.42 0.60 -23.86
N GLY A 292 3.31 1.89 -23.50
CA GLY A 292 3.25 3.00 -24.45
C GLY A 292 1.87 3.26 -25.07
N GLY A 293 0.79 2.74 -24.46
CA GLY A 293 -0.57 2.99 -24.91
C GLY A 293 -0.97 4.47 -24.80
N GLY A 294 -1.69 4.97 -25.81
CA GLY A 294 -2.08 6.38 -25.87
C GLY A 294 -3.22 6.76 -24.91
N PRO A 295 -3.56 8.06 -24.81
CA PRO A 295 -4.62 8.57 -23.93
C PRO A 295 -5.95 7.81 -24.07
N ARG A 296 -6.31 7.47 -25.31
CA ARG A 296 -7.55 6.74 -25.63
C ARG A 296 -7.58 5.35 -24.98
N GLU A 297 -6.50 4.58 -25.08
CA GLU A 297 -6.43 3.22 -24.54
C GLU A 297 -6.50 3.19 -23.02
N ILE A 298 -5.89 4.19 -22.37
CA ILE A 298 -5.91 4.38 -20.91
C ILE A 298 -7.33 4.74 -20.47
N VAL A 299 -7.98 5.70 -21.13
CA VAL A 299 -9.37 6.09 -20.85
C VAL A 299 -10.34 4.93 -21.07
N GLU A 300 -10.15 4.13 -22.13
CA GLU A 300 -10.97 2.95 -22.38
C GLU A 300 -10.85 1.91 -21.25
N ALA A 301 -9.64 1.67 -20.73
CA ALA A 301 -9.46 0.80 -19.55
C ALA A 301 -10.17 1.35 -18.31
N LEU A 302 -10.11 2.67 -18.09
CA LEU A 302 -10.80 3.33 -16.97
C LEU A 302 -12.33 3.35 -17.10
N ARG A 303 -12.86 3.18 -18.32
CA ARG A 303 -14.29 3.15 -18.61
C ARG A 303 -14.89 1.75 -18.58
N GLU A 304 -14.09 0.70 -18.71
CA GLU A 304 -14.55 -0.70 -18.74
C GLU A 304 -15.42 -1.05 -17.51
N PRO A 305 -16.73 -1.31 -17.68
CA PRO A 305 -17.60 -1.64 -16.56
C PRO A 305 -17.58 -3.13 -16.18
N SER A 306 -17.09 -4.01 -17.06
CA SER A 306 -17.11 -5.46 -16.87
C SER A 306 -15.97 -5.92 -15.97
N ALA A 307 -16.29 -6.21 -14.70
CA ALA A 307 -15.35 -6.81 -13.78
C ALA A 307 -14.75 -8.15 -14.30
N PRO A 308 -15.52 -9.06 -14.92
CA PRO A 308 -14.95 -10.26 -15.56
C PRO A 308 -13.96 -9.95 -16.69
N ALA A 309 -14.21 -8.92 -17.52
CA ALA A 309 -13.29 -8.53 -18.59
C ALA A 309 -11.97 -7.97 -18.02
N LEU A 310 -12.05 -7.14 -16.98
CA LEU A 310 -10.86 -6.64 -16.27
C LEU A 310 -10.07 -7.78 -15.63
N ALA A 311 -10.74 -8.73 -14.98
CA ALA A 311 -10.08 -9.89 -14.39
C ALA A 311 -9.40 -10.78 -15.45
N ALA A 312 -10.03 -10.96 -16.62
CA ALA A 312 -9.41 -11.65 -17.75
C ALA A 312 -8.17 -10.92 -18.26
N ALA A 313 -8.22 -9.59 -18.38
CA ALA A 313 -7.07 -8.77 -18.77
C ALA A 313 -5.90 -8.91 -17.77
N VAL A 314 -6.18 -8.85 -16.47
CA VAL A 314 -5.17 -9.00 -15.41
C VAL A 314 -4.53 -10.39 -15.44
N ARG A 315 -5.30 -11.46 -15.68
CA ARG A 315 -4.76 -12.82 -15.85
C ARG A 315 -3.88 -12.97 -17.10
N ALA A 316 -4.10 -12.15 -18.12
CA ALA A 316 -3.31 -12.17 -19.34
C ALA A 316 -1.99 -11.40 -19.23
N PHE A 317 -1.73 -10.71 -18.11
CA PHE A 317 -0.45 -10.05 -17.90
C PHE A 317 0.69 -11.07 -17.86
N THR A 318 1.75 -10.79 -18.61
CA THR A 318 3.05 -11.41 -18.37
C THR A 318 3.60 -10.97 -17.01
N PRO A 319 4.52 -11.73 -16.40
CA PRO A 319 5.20 -11.31 -15.18
C PRO A 319 5.85 -9.91 -15.30
N GLU A 320 6.42 -9.60 -16.45
CA GLU A 320 7.07 -8.32 -16.75
C GLU A 320 6.05 -7.17 -16.81
N GLN A 321 4.90 -7.38 -17.44
CA GLN A 321 3.81 -6.38 -17.47
C GLN A 321 3.24 -6.14 -16.07
N ALA A 322 3.02 -7.21 -15.31
CA ALA A 322 2.55 -7.10 -13.92
C ALA A 322 3.55 -6.32 -13.06
N ALA A 323 4.85 -6.63 -13.17
CA ALA A 323 5.91 -5.92 -12.45
C ALA A 323 6.01 -4.45 -12.88
N ALA A 324 5.97 -4.15 -14.18
CA ALA A 324 6.03 -2.78 -14.70
C ALA A 324 4.84 -1.94 -14.23
N ALA A 325 3.61 -2.49 -14.29
CA ALA A 325 2.42 -1.81 -13.80
C ALA A 325 2.49 -1.54 -12.29
N ARG A 326 2.94 -2.52 -11.49
CA ARG A 326 3.05 -2.41 -10.03
C ARG A 326 4.24 -1.59 -9.54
N ALA A 327 5.29 -1.44 -10.34
CA ALA A 327 6.34 -0.46 -10.09
C ALA A 327 5.83 0.99 -10.19
N ARG A 328 4.70 1.21 -10.88
CA ARG A 328 4.02 2.51 -10.95
C ARG A 328 2.88 2.60 -9.95
N PHE A 329 1.81 1.81 -10.13
CA PHE A 329 0.71 1.78 -9.18
C PHE A 329 1.14 0.94 -7.96
N VAL A 330 1.53 1.56 -6.85
CA VAL A 330 2.16 0.84 -5.72
C VAL A 330 1.14 0.26 -4.74
N SER A 331 0.04 0.93 -4.50
CA SER A 331 -1.05 0.48 -3.62
C SER A 331 -2.22 1.45 -3.73
N TYR A 332 -3.31 1.14 -3.02
CA TYR A 332 -4.35 2.11 -2.74
C TYR A 332 -4.88 1.96 -1.31
N GLY A 333 -5.39 3.06 -0.75
CA GLY A 333 -6.05 3.04 0.55
C GLY A 333 -7.51 2.62 0.43
N THR A 334 -7.91 1.58 1.17
CA THR A 334 -9.31 1.16 1.30
C THR A 334 -9.78 1.22 2.75
N ARG A 335 -11.05 1.57 2.95
CA ARG A 335 -11.67 1.73 4.27
C ARG A 335 -12.30 0.43 4.79
N GLY A 336 -12.36 -0.57 3.91
CA GLY A 336 -12.83 -1.93 4.16
C GLY A 336 -12.07 -2.89 3.25
N ILE A 337 -11.54 -3.97 3.81
CA ILE A 337 -10.83 -5.01 3.06
C ILE A 337 -11.84 -6.01 2.45
N THR A 338 -13.01 -6.13 3.06
CA THR A 338 -14.03 -7.11 2.70
C THR A 338 -14.52 -6.95 1.26
N GLU A 339 -14.81 -5.72 0.81
CA GLU A 339 -15.34 -5.50 -0.53
C GLU A 339 -14.32 -5.83 -1.63
N PRO A 340 -13.07 -5.32 -1.60
CA PRO A 340 -12.05 -5.73 -2.57
C PRO A 340 -11.77 -7.24 -2.54
N LEU A 341 -11.69 -7.85 -1.35
CA LEU A 341 -11.47 -9.29 -1.21
C LEU A 341 -12.61 -10.09 -1.83
N THR A 342 -13.85 -9.71 -1.57
CA THR A 342 -15.05 -10.38 -2.10
C THR A 342 -15.06 -10.31 -3.63
N ASP A 343 -14.77 -9.15 -4.21
CA ASP A 343 -14.67 -9.00 -5.67
C ASP A 343 -13.57 -9.89 -6.25
N LEU A 344 -12.37 -9.88 -5.65
CA LEU A 344 -11.24 -10.68 -6.11
C LEU A 344 -11.51 -12.20 -6.05
N VAL A 345 -12.19 -12.67 -5.01
CA VAL A 345 -12.60 -14.08 -4.88
C VAL A 345 -13.69 -14.41 -5.91
N THR A 346 -14.70 -13.56 -6.05
CA THR A 346 -15.80 -13.75 -7.01
C THR A 346 -15.29 -13.79 -8.46
N LEU A 347 -14.27 -12.99 -8.77
CA LEU A 347 -13.65 -12.94 -10.10
C LEU A 347 -12.63 -14.07 -10.34
N GLY A 348 -12.38 -14.93 -9.35
CA GLY A 348 -11.39 -16.00 -9.43
C GLY A 348 -9.95 -15.48 -9.59
N LEU A 349 -9.66 -14.30 -9.06
CA LEU A 349 -8.30 -13.76 -8.97
C LEU A 349 -7.60 -14.17 -7.68
N LEU A 350 -8.38 -14.44 -6.63
CA LEU A 350 -7.93 -15.04 -5.37
C LEU A 350 -8.70 -16.35 -5.15
N THR A 351 -8.01 -17.37 -4.67
CA THR A 351 -8.61 -18.66 -4.32
C THR A 351 -8.53 -18.86 -2.81
N PRO A 352 -9.68 -18.90 -2.10
CA PRO A 352 -9.68 -19.28 -0.70
C PRO A 352 -9.10 -20.69 -0.50
N PRO A 353 -8.47 -20.97 0.64
CA PRO A 353 -8.02 -22.33 0.94
C PRO A 353 -9.22 -23.27 0.98
N ALA A 354 -9.01 -24.55 0.65
CA ALA A 354 -10.04 -25.55 0.80
C ALA A 354 -10.54 -25.57 2.26
N PRO A 355 -11.84 -25.75 2.51
CA PRO A 355 -12.34 -25.89 3.87
C PRO A 355 -11.62 -27.10 4.52
N ALA A 356 -11.07 -26.90 5.71
CA ALA A 356 -10.41 -27.97 6.44
C ALA A 356 -11.38 -29.15 6.59
N ALA A 357 -10.97 -30.33 6.15
CA ALA A 357 -11.79 -31.53 6.24
C ALA A 357 -12.16 -31.80 7.71
N GLY A 358 -13.41 -31.58 8.10
CA GLY A 358 -13.94 -32.04 9.39
C GLY A 358 -14.55 -31.02 10.35
N ALA A 359 -14.90 -29.79 9.94
CA ALA A 359 -15.76 -28.95 10.79
C ALA A 359 -17.23 -29.48 10.74
N PRO A 360 -17.82 -29.95 11.86
CA PRO A 360 -19.23 -30.36 11.88
C PRO A 360 -20.14 -29.14 11.69
N GLY A 361 -21.16 -29.31 10.85
CA GLY A 361 -22.14 -28.27 10.48
C GLY A 361 -23.27 -28.07 11.47
#